data_AF-A0A016WN10-F1
#
_entry.id   AF-A0A016WN10-F1
#
_cell.length_a   1.000
_cell.length_b   1.000
_cell.length_c   1.000
_cell.angle_alpha   90.00
_cell.angle_beta   90.00
_cell.angle_gamma   90.00
#
_symmetry.space_group_name_H-M   'P 1'
#
loop_
_entity.id
_entity.type
_entity.pdbx_description
1 polymer ?
#
loop_
_entity_poly.entity_id
_entity_poly.type
_entity_poly.pdbx_seq_one_letter_code
_entity_poly.pdbx_strand_id
1 'polypeptide(L)'
;MASDPVLADNSALGLFYVCPDAGKRLGTNDPEDYRCTVRDMTFADVIPEEQDPTIRSLRIHSIFSLARMISIYENETDLDKKRFLMRSSTHTFVTVSGAEKVYTFFKRNCEHVLKALLIHDGSPVALASKENVNIDITQLNDLANAGV
;
A
#
# COMPACT_ATOMS: atom_id res chain seq x y z
N MET A 1 13.89 -14.65 32.45
CA MET A 1 12.72 -14.79 31.57
C MET A 1 13.13 -14.20 30.25
N ALA A 2 13.42 -15.04 29.25
CA ALA A 2 13.68 -14.55 27.90
C ALA A 2 12.33 -14.10 27.35
N SER A 3 12.19 -12.81 27.09
CA SER A 3 11.10 -12.29 26.27
C SER A 3 11.17 -13.01 24.94
N ASP A 4 10.11 -13.71 24.53
CA ASP A 4 10.01 -14.18 23.16
C ASP A 4 10.34 -13.01 22.23
N PRO A 5 11.17 -13.20 21.19
CA PRO A 5 11.37 -12.15 20.20
C PRO A 5 9.98 -11.78 19.72
N VAL A 6 9.60 -10.52 19.92
CA VAL A 6 8.38 -9.97 19.30
C VAL A 6 8.57 -10.26 17.83
N LEU A 7 7.87 -11.28 17.33
CA LEU A 7 7.95 -11.68 15.93
C LEU A 7 7.60 -10.41 15.16
N ALA A 8 8.55 -9.85 14.43
CA ALA A 8 8.35 -8.58 13.75
C ALA A 8 7.16 -8.76 12.81
N ASP A 9 6.02 -8.18 13.17
CA ASP A 9 4.81 -8.23 12.38
C ASP A 9 4.97 -7.32 11.16
N ASN A 10 5.60 -7.88 10.14
CA ASN A 10 5.85 -7.24 8.86
C ASN A 10 4.61 -7.28 7.94
N SER A 11 3.47 -7.79 8.43
CA SER A 11 2.25 -7.88 7.63
C SER A 11 1.83 -6.51 7.11
N ALA A 12 2.03 -5.44 7.90
CA ALA A 12 1.75 -4.06 7.52
C ALA A 12 2.60 -3.55 6.34
N LEU A 13 3.75 -4.17 6.06
CA LEU A 13 4.63 -3.85 4.94
C LEU A 13 4.20 -4.56 3.65
N GLY A 14 3.32 -5.55 3.74
CA GLY A 14 2.84 -6.29 2.57
C GLY A 14 1.97 -5.42 1.66
N LEU A 15 2.18 -5.53 0.35
CA LEU A 15 1.40 -4.81 -0.68
C LEU A 15 -0.13 -4.94 -0.51
N PHE A 16 -0.59 -6.09 -0.04
CA PHE A 16 -2.01 -6.39 0.08
C PHE A 16 -2.58 -6.17 1.47
N TYR A 17 -1.76 -5.69 2.41
CA TYR A 17 -2.24 -5.30 3.71
C TYR A 17 -3.24 -4.17 3.58
N VAL A 18 -4.37 -4.37 4.26
CA VAL A 18 -5.41 -3.35 4.39
C VAL A 18 -5.39 -2.90 5.84
N CYS A 19 -5.11 -1.62 6.03
CA CYS A 19 -5.04 -1.02 7.34
C CYS A 19 -6.42 -1.10 8.03
N PRO A 20 -6.53 -1.59 9.27
CA PRO A 20 -7.82 -1.78 9.96
C PRO A 20 -8.45 -0.47 10.51
N ASP A 21 -8.41 0.64 9.75
CA ASP A 21 -8.78 1.99 10.20
C ASP A 21 -8.02 2.44 11.47
N ALA A 22 -8.43 3.52 12.13
CA ALA A 22 -7.88 3.92 13.44
C ALA A 22 -8.43 3.00 14.54
N GLY A 23 -7.60 2.61 15.52
CA GLY A 23 -8.04 1.75 16.62
C GLY A 23 -6.91 1.05 17.37
N LYS A 24 -7.25 -0.03 18.07
CA LYS A 24 -6.31 -0.94 18.75
C LYS A 24 -6.14 -2.24 17.98
N ARG A 25 -4.90 -2.76 17.98
CA ARG A 25 -4.55 -4.00 17.28
C ARG A 25 -5.13 -5.12 18.13
N LEU A 26 -6.19 -5.77 17.65
CA LEU A 26 -6.78 -6.92 18.33
C LEU A 26 -5.70 -8.01 18.49
N GLY A 27 -5.35 -8.33 19.74
CA GLY A 27 -4.36 -9.37 20.06
C GLY A 27 -2.94 -8.89 20.36
N THR A 28 -2.66 -7.58 20.36
CA THR A 28 -1.37 -7.05 20.86
C THR A 28 -1.55 -6.30 22.18
N ASN A 29 -0.59 -6.42 23.11
CA ASN A 29 -0.52 -5.62 24.34
C ASN A 29 -0.02 -4.19 24.08
N ASP A 30 -0.22 -3.66 22.86
CA ASP A 30 0.26 -2.33 22.49
C ASP A 30 -0.67 -1.29 23.15
N PRO A 31 -0.18 -0.47 24.10
CA PRO A 31 -1.03 0.44 24.87
C PRO A 31 -1.49 1.66 24.05
N GLU A 32 -0.86 1.93 22.91
CA GLU A 32 -1.14 3.08 22.06
C GLU A 32 -2.16 2.76 20.97
N ASP A 33 -3.17 3.63 20.84
CA ASP A 33 -4.02 3.67 19.65
C ASP A 33 -3.15 4.07 18.44
N TYR A 34 -3.32 3.40 17.31
CA TYR A 34 -2.68 3.80 16.06
C TYR A 34 -3.62 4.66 15.22
N ARG A 35 -3.02 5.54 14.43
CA ARG A 35 -3.72 6.39 13.46
C ARG A 35 -3.37 5.99 12.04
N CYS A 36 -4.42 5.69 11.28
CA CYS A 36 -4.32 5.36 9.88
C CYS A 36 -5.46 6.04 9.14
N THR A 37 -5.15 7.11 8.41
CA THR A 37 -6.16 7.94 7.74
C THR A 37 -6.36 7.57 6.27
N VAL A 38 -5.56 6.62 5.76
CA VAL A 38 -5.51 6.28 4.33
C VAL A 38 -6.85 5.76 3.80
N ARG A 39 -7.69 5.12 4.62
CA ARG A 39 -8.99 4.60 4.19
C ARG A 39 -10.03 5.69 3.90
N ASP A 40 -9.90 6.85 4.53
CA ASP A 40 -10.74 8.02 4.27
C ASP A 40 -10.18 8.89 3.13
N MET A 41 -9.01 8.54 2.61
CA MET A 41 -8.33 9.27 1.55
C MET A 41 -8.71 8.76 0.15
N THR A 42 -8.58 9.68 -0.78
CA THR A 42 -8.86 9.52 -2.20
C THR A 42 -7.61 9.80 -3.01
N PHE A 43 -7.64 9.51 -4.31
CA PHE A 43 -6.52 9.79 -5.20
C PHE A 43 -6.17 11.29 -5.23
N ALA A 44 -7.14 12.18 -4.99
CA ALA A 44 -6.90 13.61 -4.86
C ALA A 44 -6.01 13.97 -3.66
N ASP A 45 -5.98 13.17 -2.60
CA ASP A 45 -5.09 13.37 -1.44
C ASP A 45 -3.64 12.95 -1.76
N VAL A 46 -3.46 12.11 -2.78
CA VAL A 46 -2.15 11.63 -3.24
C VAL A 46 -1.59 12.54 -4.33
N ILE A 47 -2.43 12.98 -5.25
CA ILE A 47 -2.10 13.85 -6.39
C ILE A 47 -3.06 15.04 -6.40
N PRO A 48 -2.80 16.09 -5.59
CA PRO A 48 -3.69 17.24 -5.45
C PRO A 48 -3.98 17.98 -6.77
N GLU A 49 -3.02 17.97 -7.69
CA GLU A 49 -3.04 18.64 -8.99
C GLU A 49 -3.87 17.93 -10.08
N GLU A 50 -4.31 16.69 -9.85
CA GLU A 50 -5.22 16.00 -10.78
C GLU A 50 -6.51 16.83 -10.94
N GLN A 51 -7.05 16.98 -12.14
CA GLN A 51 -8.25 17.79 -12.37
C GLN A 51 -9.48 16.94 -12.67
N ASP A 52 -9.29 15.70 -13.10
CA ASP A 52 -10.37 14.81 -13.48
C ASP A 52 -11.20 14.37 -12.26
N PRO A 53 -12.49 14.72 -12.16
CA PRO A 53 -13.29 14.43 -10.97
C PRO A 53 -13.48 12.92 -10.76
N THR A 54 -13.45 12.13 -11.83
CA THR A 54 -13.56 10.67 -11.76
C THR A 54 -12.32 10.08 -11.09
N ILE A 55 -11.12 10.43 -11.55
CA ILE A 55 -9.86 9.93 -11.01
C ILE A 55 -9.67 10.42 -9.58
N ARG A 56 -9.91 11.71 -9.32
CA ARG A 56 -9.81 12.32 -7.98
C ARG A 56 -10.59 11.57 -6.92
N SER A 57 -11.80 11.11 -7.26
CA SER A 57 -12.72 10.45 -6.32
C SER A 57 -12.38 8.99 -5.98
N LEU A 58 -11.39 8.40 -6.65
CA LEU A 58 -11.03 6.99 -6.43
C LEU A 58 -10.49 6.79 -5.02
N ARG A 59 -11.08 5.85 -4.28
CA ARG A 59 -10.69 5.54 -2.88
C ARG A 59 -9.43 4.68 -2.83
N ILE A 60 -8.64 4.91 -1.78
CA ILE A 60 -7.44 4.13 -1.48
C ILE A 60 -7.83 2.95 -0.59
N HIS A 61 -7.40 1.74 -0.94
CA HIS A 61 -7.78 0.53 -0.20
C HIS A 61 -6.60 -0.22 0.41
N SER A 62 -5.52 -0.36 -0.36
CA SER A 62 -4.27 -1.01 0.02
C SER A 62 -3.09 -0.40 -0.73
N ILE A 63 -1.87 -0.72 -0.30
CA ILE A 63 -0.64 -0.31 -0.99
C ILE A 63 -0.69 -0.75 -2.45
N PHE A 64 -1.06 -2.00 -2.73
CA PHE A 64 -1.18 -2.53 -4.08
C PHE A 64 -2.18 -1.75 -4.93
N SER A 65 -3.37 -1.46 -4.37
CA SER A 65 -4.41 -0.75 -5.11
C SER A 65 -3.95 0.64 -5.54
N LEU A 66 -3.25 1.36 -4.65
CA LEU A 66 -2.74 2.69 -4.95
C LEU A 66 -1.54 2.62 -5.89
N ALA A 67 -0.66 1.62 -5.73
CA ALA A 67 0.51 1.48 -6.58
C ALA A 67 0.08 1.23 -8.02
N ARG A 68 -0.95 0.39 -8.22
CA ARG A 68 -1.61 0.23 -9.51
C ARG A 68 -2.14 1.55 -10.06
N MET A 69 -2.90 2.30 -9.26
CA MET A 69 -3.48 3.57 -9.70
C MET A 69 -2.40 4.58 -10.12
N ILE A 70 -1.34 4.75 -9.32
CA ILE A 70 -0.21 5.65 -9.66
C ILE A 70 0.50 5.18 -10.93
N SER A 71 0.80 3.88 -11.04
CA SER A 71 1.46 3.34 -12.23
C SER A 71 0.65 3.57 -13.50
N ILE A 72 -0.67 3.36 -13.47
CA ILE A 72 -1.54 3.67 -14.61
C ILE A 72 -1.58 5.18 -14.87
N TYR A 73 -1.75 5.99 -13.82
CA TYR A 73 -1.83 7.44 -13.93
C TYR A 73 -0.62 8.06 -14.63
N GLU A 74 0.57 7.53 -14.36
CA GLU A 74 1.84 8.04 -14.90
C GLU A 74 2.17 7.51 -16.29
N ASN A 75 1.62 6.37 -16.71
CA ASN A 75 2.00 5.69 -17.95
C ASN A 75 0.91 5.67 -19.03
N GLU A 76 -0.35 5.92 -18.67
CA GLU A 76 -1.44 6.06 -19.65
C GLU A 76 -1.63 7.52 -20.01
N THR A 77 -1.62 7.85 -21.30
CA THR A 77 -1.79 9.23 -21.79
C THR A 77 -3.22 9.52 -22.21
N ASP A 78 -3.94 8.50 -22.66
CA ASP A 78 -5.35 8.62 -23.02
C ASP A 78 -6.22 8.74 -21.76
N LEU A 79 -6.95 9.84 -21.63
CA LEU A 79 -7.72 10.13 -20.41
C LEU A 79 -8.87 9.15 -20.19
N ASP A 80 -9.56 8.72 -21.25
CA ASP A 80 -10.70 7.81 -21.12
C ASP A 80 -10.22 6.41 -20.76
N LYS A 81 -9.14 5.96 -21.38
CA LYS A 81 -8.47 4.71 -21.05
C LYS A 81 -7.89 4.74 -19.64
N LYS A 82 -7.26 5.85 -19.22
CA LYS A 82 -6.76 6.05 -17.85
C LYS A 82 -7.88 5.91 -16.83
N ARG A 83 -8.98 6.65 -17.00
CA ARG A 83 -10.17 6.56 -16.14
C ARG A 83 -10.69 5.13 -16.04
N PHE A 84 -10.80 4.45 -17.20
CA PHE A 84 -11.28 3.08 -17.27
C PHE A 84 -10.35 2.10 -16.53
N LEU A 85 -9.04 2.16 -16.81
CA LEU A 85 -8.06 1.26 -16.23
C LEU A 85 -7.88 1.48 -14.72
N MET A 86 -7.87 2.73 -14.25
CA MET A 86 -7.74 3.01 -12.81
C MET A 86 -8.93 2.50 -12.00
N ARG A 87 -10.14 2.54 -12.57
CA ARG A 87 -11.36 1.95 -11.98
C ARG A 87 -11.36 0.42 -12.01
N SER A 88 -10.73 -0.18 -13.01
CA SER A 88 -10.68 -1.63 -13.15
C SER A 88 -9.72 -2.26 -12.14
N SER A 89 -10.26 -3.02 -11.19
CA SER A 89 -9.46 -3.75 -10.21
C SER A 89 -8.75 -4.98 -10.78
N THR A 90 -9.15 -5.45 -11.97
CA THR A 90 -8.60 -6.64 -12.62
C THR A 90 -7.39 -6.34 -13.50
N HIS A 91 -7.25 -5.10 -13.95
CA HIS A 91 -6.07 -4.70 -14.71
C HIS A 91 -4.86 -4.63 -13.78
N THR A 92 -3.94 -5.57 -13.92
CA THR A 92 -2.84 -5.73 -12.96
C THR A 92 -1.57 -5.12 -13.53
N PHE A 93 -1.37 -3.81 -13.32
CA PHE A 93 -0.20 -3.07 -13.79
C PHE A 93 0.40 -2.23 -12.66
N VAL A 94 1.64 -2.55 -12.26
CA VAL A 94 2.36 -1.84 -11.20
C VAL A 94 3.82 -1.68 -11.62
N THR A 95 4.39 -0.52 -11.34
CA THR A 95 5.79 -0.16 -11.56
C THR A 95 6.50 0.00 -10.22
N VAL A 96 7.83 -0.20 -10.21
CA VAL A 96 8.66 0.02 -9.01
C VAL A 96 8.50 1.46 -8.49
N SER A 97 8.57 2.45 -9.38
CA SER A 97 8.37 3.86 -9.01
C SER A 97 6.98 4.13 -8.41
N GLY A 98 5.94 3.46 -8.92
CA GLY A 98 4.60 3.51 -8.34
C GLY A 98 4.58 2.96 -6.92
N ALA A 99 5.19 1.79 -6.69
CA ALA A 99 5.30 1.21 -5.36
C ALA A 99 6.06 2.12 -4.38
N GLU A 100 7.22 2.66 -4.75
CA GLU A 100 8.00 3.59 -3.92
C GLU A 100 7.20 4.81 -3.46
N LYS A 101 6.46 5.44 -4.39
CA LYS A 101 5.60 6.60 -4.09
C LYS A 101 4.50 6.24 -3.12
N VAL A 102 3.89 5.07 -3.27
CA VAL A 102 2.85 4.60 -2.35
C VAL A 102 3.40 4.29 -0.97
N TYR A 103 4.52 3.59 -0.86
CA TYR A 103 5.13 3.34 0.45
C TYR A 103 5.46 4.66 1.13
N THR A 104 5.98 5.65 0.39
CA THR A 104 6.21 7.00 0.93
C THR A 104 4.91 7.66 1.42
N PHE A 105 3.82 7.53 0.68
CA PHE A 105 2.51 8.05 1.08
C PHE A 105 1.98 7.36 2.34
N PHE A 106 2.04 6.03 2.40
CA PHE A 106 1.60 5.26 3.57
C PHE A 106 2.47 5.53 4.80
N LYS A 107 3.80 5.67 4.66
CA LYS A 107 4.72 6.06 5.76
C LYS A 107 4.27 7.34 6.47
N ARG A 108 3.70 8.29 5.72
CA ARG A 108 3.26 9.60 6.25
C ARG A 108 1.86 9.59 6.84
N ASN A 109 0.99 8.68 6.39
CA ASN A 109 -0.44 8.70 6.68
C ASN A 109 -0.94 7.45 7.44
N CYS A 110 -0.05 6.50 7.74
CA CYS A 110 -0.37 5.26 8.41
C CYS A 110 0.72 4.90 9.43
N GLU A 111 0.42 5.06 10.72
CA GLU A 111 1.33 4.73 11.81
C GLU A 111 1.68 3.25 11.85
N HIS A 112 0.81 2.35 11.39
CA HIS A 112 1.16 0.93 11.29
C HIS A 112 2.33 0.66 10.37
N VAL A 113 2.32 1.28 9.18
CA VAL A 113 3.40 1.11 8.20
C VAL A 113 4.67 1.76 8.76
N LEU A 114 4.56 2.94 9.36
CA LEU A 114 5.71 3.60 9.99
C LEU A 114 6.32 2.76 11.13
N LYS A 115 5.50 2.29 12.08
CA LYS A 115 5.95 1.46 13.21
C LYS A 115 6.56 0.16 12.69
N ALA A 116 5.94 -0.50 11.72
CA ALA A 116 6.46 -1.72 11.12
C ALA A 116 7.83 -1.49 10.46
N LEU A 117 8.06 -0.35 9.81
CA LEU A 117 9.36 -0.01 9.23
C LEU A 117 10.43 0.28 10.29
N LEU A 118 10.06 0.96 11.39
CA LEU A 118 11.01 1.29 12.46
C LEU A 118 11.53 0.04 13.18
N ILE A 119 10.72 -1.01 13.26
CA ILE A 119 11.11 -2.31 13.84
C ILE A 119 11.69 -3.27 12.80
N HIS A 120 11.60 -2.93 11.51
CA HIS A 120 12.08 -3.77 10.43
C HIS A 120 13.62 -3.75 10.39
N ASP A 121 14.22 -4.93 10.31
CA ASP A 121 15.68 -5.11 10.32
C ASP A 121 16.31 -4.98 8.92
N GLY A 122 15.50 -4.68 7.89
CA GLY A 122 15.93 -4.58 6.50
C GLY A 122 15.95 -5.93 5.76
N SER A 123 15.47 -7.02 6.38
CA SER A 123 15.31 -8.31 5.71
C SER A 123 14.23 -8.24 4.62
N PRO A 124 14.32 -9.02 3.52
CA PRO A 124 13.31 -8.95 2.47
C PRO A 124 11.92 -9.40 2.96
N VAL A 125 10.90 -8.59 2.67
CA VAL A 125 9.50 -8.95 2.87
C VAL A 125 9.10 -9.97 1.80
N ALA A 126 8.80 -11.19 2.23
CA ALA A 126 8.29 -12.24 1.37
C ALA A 126 6.76 -12.34 1.48
N LEU A 127 6.07 -12.14 0.36
CA LEU A 127 4.64 -12.39 0.27
C LEU A 127 4.40 -13.89 0.09
N ALA A 128 3.42 -14.42 0.83
CA ALA A 128 2.91 -15.77 0.62
C ALA A 128 2.20 -15.88 -0.74
N SER A 129 2.06 -17.11 -1.25
CA SER A 129 1.42 -17.38 -2.54
C SER A 129 0.12 -16.59 -2.70
N LYS A 130 0.03 -15.78 -3.76
CA LYS A 130 -1.15 -14.97 -4.00
C LYS A 130 -1.95 -15.53 -5.16
N GLU A 131 -3.08 -16.14 -4.83
CA GLU A 131 -4.10 -16.46 -5.81
C GLU A 131 -4.75 -15.16 -6.32
N ASN A 132 -5.03 -15.11 -7.62
CA ASN A 132 -5.78 -14.03 -8.30
C ASN A 132 -5.02 -12.74 -8.66
N VAL A 133 -3.69 -12.76 -8.70
CA VAL A 133 -2.90 -11.66 -9.30
C VAL A 133 -2.05 -12.22 -10.43
N ASN A 134 -2.20 -11.68 -11.64
CA ASN A 134 -1.44 -12.08 -12.82
C ASN A 134 -0.02 -11.46 -12.84
N ILE A 135 0.65 -11.40 -11.68
CA ILE A 135 2.04 -10.92 -11.53
C ILE A 135 2.82 -12.07 -10.89
N ASP A 136 4.04 -12.29 -11.39
CA ASP A 136 4.95 -13.27 -10.81
C ASP A 136 5.28 -12.96 -9.34
N ILE A 137 5.38 -13.99 -8.51
CA ILE A 137 5.60 -13.82 -7.07
C ILE A 137 6.95 -13.13 -6.76
N THR A 138 7.97 -13.33 -7.59
CA THR A 138 9.26 -12.65 -7.43
C THR A 138 9.11 -11.15 -7.66
N GLN A 139 8.39 -10.76 -8.71
CA GLN A 139 8.08 -9.36 -8.97
C GLN A 139 7.22 -8.73 -7.87
N LEU A 140 6.26 -9.47 -7.30
CA LEU A 140 5.48 -8.98 -6.15
C LEU A 140 6.34 -8.75 -4.90
N ASN A 141 7.32 -9.63 -4.66
CA ASN A 141 8.27 -9.44 -3.58
C ASN A 141 9.15 -8.22 -3.85
N ASP A 142 9.65 -8.04 -5.06
CA ASP A 142 10.45 -6.86 -5.43
C ASP A 142 9.65 -5.56 -5.20
N LEU A 143 8.37 -5.54 -5.60
CA LEU A 143 7.47 -4.41 -5.36
C LEU A 143 7.21 -4.17 -3.86
N ALA A 144 7.10 -5.22 -3.06
CA ALA A 144 6.93 -5.09 -1.62
C ALA A 144 8.19 -4.52 -0.95
N ASN A 145 9.37 -4.86 -1.46
CA ASN A 145 10.65 -4.40 -0.95
C ASN A 145 11.10 -3.04 -1.52
N ALA A 146 10.52 -2.58 -2.62
CA ALA A 146 10.91 -1.32 -3.28
C ALA A 146 10.79 -0.09 -2.36
N GLY A 147 9.84 -0.11 -1.42
CA GLY A 147 9.60 1.02 -0.52
C GLY A 147 9.79 0.71 0.96
N VAL A 148 10.30 -0.47 1.30
CA VAL A 148 10.57 -0.90 2.69
C VAL A 148 11.99 -0.56 3.04
#